data_AF-A0A1B9KHS2-F1
#
_entry.id   AF-A0A1B9KHS2-F1
#
_cell.length_a   1.000
_cell.length_b   1.000
_cell.length_c   1.000
_cell.angle_alpha   90.00
_cell.angle_beta   90.00
_cell.angle_gamma   90.00
#
_symmetry.space_group_name_H-M   'P 1'
#
loop_
_entity.id
_entity.type
_entity.pdbx_description
1 polymer ?
#
loop_
_entity_poly.entity_id
_entity_poly.type
_entity_poly.pdbx_seq_one_letter_code
_entity_poly.pdbx_strand_id
1 'polypeptide(L)'
;MHIIQTTNDDVLEQSFSLYDMNLRLTLRYNAISTGYQFDLFDINNDEYITKNKGLSVGSPSLIEFNLPFVFVLDDKLGLGINAISKDDLNNRMQLLIMDKEEYREAIRQGFRA
;
A
#
# COMPACT_ATOMS: atom_id res chain seq x y z
N MET A 1 -1.44 12.86 0.42
CA MET A 1 -1.35 11.60 1.20
C MET A 1 -2.71 11.19 1.78
N HIS A 2 -3.20 9.99 1.46
CA HIS A 2 -4.41 9.39 2.03
C HIS A 2 -4.06 8.12 2.83
N ILE A 3 -4.82 7.84 3.90
CA ILE A 3 -4.61 6.68 4.76
C ILE A 3 -5.67 5.63 4.44
N ILE A 4 -5.24 4.41 4.13
CA ILE A 4 -6.10 3.23 4.13
C ILE A 4 -6.19 2.71 5.55
N GLN A 5 -7.42 2.60 6.07
CA GLN A 5 -7.65 2.08 7.42
C GLN A 5 -7.44 0.57 7.40
N THR A 6 -6.46 0.07 8.15
CA THR A 6 -6.28 -1.36 8.34
C THR A 6 -7.17 -1.86 9.46
N THR A 7 -7.71 -3.07 9.32
CA THR A 7 -8.49 -3.77 10.35
C THR A 7 -7.75 -5.05 10.77
N ASN A 8 -8.28 -5.76 11.76
CA ASN A 8 -7.72 -7.04 12.21
C ASN A 8 -8.14 -8.25 11.34
N ASP A 9 -8.89 -8.00 10.28
CA ASP A 9 -9.44 -9.02 9.40
C ASP A 9 -8.33 -9.71 8.59
N ASP A 10 -8.51 -11.00 8.29
CA ASP A 10 -7.57 -11.73 7.42
C ASP A 10 -7.52 -11.18 5.99
N VAL A 11 -8.66 -10.67 5.55
CA VAL A 11 -8.86 -10.01 4.27
C VAL A 11 -9.63 -8.73 4.52
N LEU A 12 -9.01 -7.61 4.16
CA LEU A 12 -9.66 -6.31 4.18
C LEU A 12 -9.99 -5.89 2.76
N GLU A 13 -11.24 -5.55 2.51
CA GLU A 13 -11.70 -4.98 1.24
C GLU A 13 -12.21 -3.57 1.47
N GLN A 14 -11.68 -2.60 0.70
CA GLN A 14 -12.10 -1.21 0.78
C GLN A 14 -12.20 -0.61 -0.62
N SER A 15 -13.34 0.02 -0.90
CA SER A 15 -13.54 0.81 -2.12
C SER A 15 -13.34 2.28 -1.83
N PHE A 16 -12.70 2.99 -2.76
CA PHE A 16 -12.48 4.44 -2.67
C PHE A 16 -12.41 5.08 -4.05
N SER A 17 -12.71 6.37 -4.11
CA SER A 17 -12.60 7.17 -5.33
C SER A 17 -11.40 8.11 -5.22
N LEU A 18 -10.51 8.08 -6.20
CA LEU A 18 -9.28 8.88 -6.21
C LEU A 18 -8.80 9.13 -7.65
N TYR A 19 -8.40 10.36 -7.98
CA TYR A 19 -7.95 10.75 -9.33
C TYR A 19 -8.94 10.34 -10.44
N ASP A 20 -10.24 10.56 -10.22
CA ASP A 20 -11.34 10.16 -11.11
C ASP A 20 -11.46 8.64 -11.35
N MET A 21 -10.74 7.83 -10.57
CA MET A 21 -10.84 6.37 -10.57
C MET A 21 -11.72 5.90 -9.42
N ASN A 22 -12.54 4.88 -9.66
CA ASN A 22 -13.21 4.13 -8.60
C ASN A 22 -12.45 2.81 -8.42
N LEU A 23 -11.82 2.66 -7.27
CA LEU A 23 -10.90 1.55 -7.01
C LEU A 23 -11.42 0.70 -5.87
N ARG A 24 -11.13 -0.60 -5.97
CA ARG A 24 -11.29 -1.55 -4.87
C ARG A 24 -9.95 -2.17 -4.54
N LEU A 25 -9.52 -1.97 -3.30
CA LEU A 25 -8.34 -2.57 -2.73
C LEU A 25 -8.75 -3.79 -1.90
N THR A 26 -8.11 -4.92 -2.16
CA THR A 26 -8.22 -6.10 -1.29
C THR A 26 -6.85 -6.39 -0.71
N LEU A 27 -6.68 -6.14 0.60
CA LEU A 27 -5.45 -6.36 1.35
C LEU A 27 -5.51 -7.68 2.11
N ARG A 28 -4.41 -8.45 2.10
CA ARG A 28 -4.36 -9.80 2.67
C ARG A 28 -3.02 -10.06 3.35
N TYR A 29 -3.07 -10.80 4.45
CA TYR A 29 -1.86 -11.39 5.03
C TYR A 29 -1.44 -12.64 4.24
N ASN A 30 -0.19 -12.67 3.79
CA ASN A 30 0.42 -13.88 3.24
C ASN A 30 1.31 -14.52 4.31
N ALA A 31 0.88 -15.67 4.83
CA ALA A 31 1.61 -16.40 5.87
C ALA A 31 2.91 -17.06 5.38
N ILE A 32 3.05 -17.34 4.08
CA ILE A 32 4.24 -17.97 3.51
C ILE A 32 5.36 -16.93 3.39
N SER A 33 5.04 -15.74 2.89
CA SER A 33 6.01 -14.65 2.75
C SER A 33 6.09 -13.73 3.98
N THR A 34 5.28 -13.99 5.01
CA THR A 34 5.14 -13.17 6.23
C THR A 34 5.01 -11.68 5.92
N GLY A 35 4.01 -11.30 5.12
CA GLY A 35 3.84 -9.90 4.70
C GLY A 35 2.48 -9.59 4.08
N TYR A 36 2.23 -8.31 3.82
CA TYR A 36 1.01 -7.88 3.13
C TYR A 36 1.12 -8.12 1.62
N GLN A 37 0.02 -8.57 1.05
CA GLN A 37 -0.22 -8.58 -0.38
C GLN A 37 -1.55 -7.92 -0.69
N PHE A 38 -1.68 -7.38 -1.89
CA PHE A 38 -2.93 -6.78 -2.31
C PHE A 38 -3.29 -7.07 -3.76
N ASP A 39 -4.59 -7.00 -4.02
CA ASP A 39 -5.12 -6.75 -5.35
C ASP A 39 -5.61 -5.32 -5.44
N LEU A 40 -5.49 -4.73 -6.63
CA LEU A 40 -6.12 -3.46 -6.95
C LEU A 40 -7.00 -3.65 -8.19
N PHE A 41 -8.27 -3.32 -8.04
CA PHE A 41 -9.30 -3.49 -9.04
C PHE A 41 -9.87 -2.13 -9.45
N ASP A 42 -9.95 -1.87 -10.74
CA ASP A 42 -10.65 -0.72 -11.31
C ASP A 42 -12.13 -1.07 -11.50
N ILE A 43 -12.99 -0.42 -10.71
CA ILE A 43 -14.43 -0.64 -10.74
C ILE A 43 -15.05 -0.07 -12.01
N ASN A 44 -14.52 1.02 -12.56
CA ASN A 44 -15.08 1.67 -13.75
C ASN A 44 -14.92 0.79 -14.99
N ASN A 45 -13.75 0.13 -15.09
CA ASN A 45 -13.38 -0.71 -16.23
C ASN A 45 -13.61 -2.21 -15.99
N ASP A 46 -14.07 -2.60 -14.80
CA ASP A 46 -14.28 -4.00 -14.37
C ASP A 46 -13.04 -4.90 -14.57
N GLU A 47 -11.86 -4.37 -14.26
CA GLU A 47 -10.59 -5.09 -14.47
C GLU A 47 -9.61 -4.97 -13.30
N TYR A 48 -8.74 -5.96 -13.17
CA TYR A 48 -7.65 -5.91 -12.20
C TYR A 48 -6.49 -5.11 -12.78
N ILE A 49 -6.08 -4.06 -12.08
CA ILE A 49 -4.84 -3.36 -12.33
C ILE A 49 -3.66 -4.27 -11.94
N THR A 50 -3.74 -4.90 -10.78
CA THR A 50 -2.74 -5.87 -10.33
C THR A 50 -3.33 -6.89 -9.35
N LYS A 51 -2.67 -8.04 -9.24
CA LYS A 51 -3.05 -9.12 -8.33
C LYS A 51 -1.85 -9.63 -7.53
N ASN A 52 -2.10 -9.98 -6.27
CA ASN A 52 -1.12 -10.57 -5.35
C ASN A 52 0.21 -9.81 -5.28
N LYS A 53 0.17 -8.48 -5.42
CA LYS A 53 1.38 -7.66 -5.35
C LYS A 53 1.80 -7.52 -3.89
N GLY A 54 3.08 -7.76 -3.62
CA GLY A 54 3.64 -7.62 -2.28
C GLY A 54 3.80 -6.16 -1.85
N LEU A 55 3.67 -5.91 -0.56
CA LEU A 55 3.98 -4.64 0.09
C LEU A 55 5.19 -4.82 1.02
N SER A 56 6.08 -3.83 1.01
CA SER A 56 7.22 -3.77 1.93
C SER A 56 7.44 -2.35 2.41
N VAL A 57 7.85 -2.23 3.67
CA VAL A 57 8.16 -0.95 4.30
C VAL A 57 9.28 -0.24 3.54
N GLY A 58 9.12 1.06 3.33
CA GLY A 58 10.10 1.92 2.65
C GLY A 58 10.19 1.73 1.13
N SER A 59 9.44 0.81 0.53
CA SER A 59 9.42 0.60 -0.93
C SER A 59 8.06 1.01 -1.51
N PRO A 60 8.03 1.75 -2.63
CA PRO A 60 6.79 2.15 -3.26
C PRO A 60 6.21 0.96 -4.04
N SER A 61 4.94 0.67 -3.83
CA SER A 61 4.17 -0.19 -4.71
C SER A 61 3.46 0.64 -5.78
N LEU A 62 3.32 0.07 -6.98
CA LEU A 62 2.67 0.68 -8.15
C LEU A 62 3.50 1.75 -8.88
N ILE A 63 4.78 1.92 -8.52
CA ILE A 63 5.65 2.93 -9.14
C ILE A 63 5.80 2.70 -10.65
N GLU A 64 5.79 1.43 -11.08
CA GLU A 64 5.93 0.96 -12.45
C GLU A 64 4.63 1.04 -13.28
N PHE A 65 3.49 1.23 -12.62
CA PHE A 65 2.19 1.30 -13.29
C PHE A 65 1.91 2.71 -13.81
N ASN A 66 1.09 2.85 -14.86
CA ASN A 66 0.62 4.14 -15.33
C ASN A 66 -0.52 4.69 -14.43
N LEU A 67 -0.21 4.91 -13.16
CA LEU A 67 -1.10 5.49 -12.15
C LEU A 67 -0.46 6.76 -11.57
N PRO A 68 -1.25 7.76 -11.12
CA PRO A 68 -0.73 9.00 -10.55
C PRO A 68 -0.23 8.84 -9.09
N PHE A 69 -0.45 7.70 -8.46
CA PHE A 69 -0.09 7.44 -7.07
C PHE A 69 0.71 6.15 -6.89
N VAL A 70 1.29 6.02 -5.70
CA VAL A 70 1.88 4.78 -5.18
C VAL A 70 1.22 4.40 -3.87
N PHE A 71 1.33 3.11 -3.53
CA PHE A 71 1.11 2.65 -2.17
C PHE A 71 2.44 2.60 -1.42
N VAL A 72 2.46 3.12 -0.20
CA VAL A 72 3.60 3.07 0.70
C VAL A 72 3.15 2.39 1.98
N LEU A 73 3.85 1.33 2.37
CA LEU A 73 3.68 0.72 3.67
C LEU A 73 4.57 1.46 4.67
N ASP A 74 3.95 2.10 5.65
CA ASP A 74 4.63 2.80 6.73
C ASP A 74 4.67 1.95 7.99
N ASP A 75 5.79 2.05 8.70
CA ASP A 75 5.99 1.46 10.02
C ASP A 75 5.80 2.56 11.06
N LYS A 76 4.65 2.54 11.75
CA LYS A 76 4.26 3.62 12.67
C LYS A 76 5.22 3.78 13.86
N LEU A 77 6.12 2.83 14.12
CA LEU A 77 7.17 2.96 15.14
C LEU A 77 8.45 3.60 14.61
N GLY A 78 8.54 3.86 13.31
CA GLY A 78 9.69 4.51 12.67
C GLY A 78 10.94 3.63 12.59
N LEU A 79 10.83 2.30 12.76
CA LEU A 79 11.98 1.40 12.67
C LEU A 79 12.35 1.07 11.22
N GLY A 80 11.44 1.27 10.27
CA GLY A 80 11.67 1.06 8.85
C GLY A 80 11.79 -0.42 8.47
N ILE A 81 11.21 -1.32 9.28
CA ILE A 81 11.28 -2.77 9.08
C ILE A 81 9.90 -3.37 8.83
N ASN A 82 9.86 -4.37 7.94
CA ASN A 82 8.65 -5.14 7.68
C ASN A 82 8.12 -5.77 8.97
N ALA A 83 6.80 -5.91 9.04
CA ALA A 83 6.16 -6.74 10.03
C ALA A 83 6.50 -8.22 9.80
N ILE A 84 6.71 -8.97 10.89
CA ILE A 84 7.06 -10.40 10.86
C ILE A 84 5.94 -11.29 11.39
N SER A 85 4.85 -10.67 11.84
CA SER A 85 3.68 -11.35 12.40
C SER A 85 2.38 -10.65 11.98
N LYS A 86 1.27 -11.38 12.07
CA LYS A 86 -0.07 -10.80 11.83
C LYS A 86 -0.39 -9.66 12.82
N ASP A 87 0.10 -9.76 14.06
CA ASP A 87 -0.12 -8.72 15.07
C ASP A 87 0.63 -7.43 14.74
N ASP A 88 1.90 -7.54 14.33
CA ASP A 88 2.68 -6.39 13.84
C ASP A 88 2.00 -5.73 12.64
N LEU A 89 1.53 -6.54 11.69
CA LEU A 89 0.85 -6.04 10.49
C LEU A 89 -0.37 -5.18 10.88
N ASN A 90 -1.19 -5.69 11.79
CA ASN A 90 -2.44 -5.03 12.17
C ASN A 90 -2.24 -3.81 13.09
N ASN A 91 -1.32 -3.90 14.06
CA ASN A 91 -1.16 -2.88 15.08
C ASN A 91 -0.09 -1.84 14.72
N ARG A 92 0.94 -2.22 13.95
CA ARG A 92 2.13 -1.40 13.70
C ARG A 92 2.18 -0.82 12.30
N MET A 93 1.68 -1.52 11.28
CA MET A 93 1.77 -1.03 9.91
C MET A 93 0.62 -0.07 9.57
N GLN A 94 0.86 0.79 8.59
CA GLN A 94 -0.16 1.65 7.99
C GLN A 94 0.06 1.72 6.48
N LEU A 95 -1.01 1.52 5.71
CA LEU A 95 -0.94 1.66 4.26
C LEU A 95 -1.34 3.08 3.85
N LEU A 96 -0.45 3.74 3.12
CA LEU A 96 -0.59 5.11 2.64
C LEU A 96 -0.72 5.12 1.12
N ILE A 97 -1.56 6.02 0.62
CA ILE A 97 -1.59 6.42 -0.78
C ILE A 97 -0.87 7.76 -0.90
N MET A 98 0.17 7.81 -1.72
CA MET A 98 0.96 9.02 -1.98
C MET A 98 0.95 9.34 -3.46
N ASP A 99 0.86 10.63 -3.80
CA ASP A 99 1.10 11.07 -5.16
C ASP A 99 2.54 10.69 -5.60
N LYS A 100 2.72 10.33 -6.87
CA LYS A 100 4.05 9.91 -7.36
C LYS A 100 5.09 11.02 -7.28
N GLU A 101 4.70 12.27 -7.54
CA GLU A 101 5.62 13.39 -7.41
C GLU A 101 5.95 13.68 -5.95
N GLU A 102 4.96 13.63 -5.05
CA GLU A 102 5.19 13.73 -3.60
C GLU A 102 6.18 12.66 -3.12
N TYR A 103 6.00 11.41 -3.54
CA TYR A 103 6.91 10.31 -3.20
C TYR A 103 8.33 10.54 -3.74
N ARG A 104 8.47 10.96 -5.00
CA ARG A 104 9.78 11.23 -5.63
C ARG A 104 10.52 12.35 -4.92
N GLU A 105 9.82 13.41 -4.53
CA GLU A 105 10.40 14.51 -3.76
C GLU A 105 10.87 14.05 -2.37
N ALA A 106 10.07 13.26 -1.66
CA ALA A 106 10.45 12.71 -0.36
C ALA A 106 11.74 11.88 -0.43
N ILE A 107 11.87 11.04 -1.45
CA ILE A 107 13.09 10.25 -1.69
C ILE A 107 14.28 11.14 -2.04
N ARG A 108 14.11 12.15 -2.90
CA ARG A 108 15.18 13.10 -3.26
C ARG A 108 15.71 13.85 -2.03
N GLN A 109 14.82 14.25 -1.12
CA GLN A 109 15.21 14.92 0.12
C GLN A 109 15.97 13.97 1.05
N GLY A 110 15.49 12.74 1.22
CA GLY A 110 16.15 11.74 2.06
C GLY A 110 17.57 11.36 1.60
N PHE A 111 17.83 11.32 0.29
CA PHE A 111 19.18 11.04 -0.24
C PHE A 111 20.15 12.23 -0.15
N ARG A 112 19.64 13.45 0.05
CA ARG A 112 20.46 14.67 0.14
C ARG A 112 20.73 15.10 1.59
N ALA A 113 20.12 14.42 2.55
CA ALA A 113 20.25 14.68 3.99
C ALA A 113 21.49 14.03 4.60
#